data_AF-A0AAQ4RDC4-F1
#
_entry.id   AF-A0AAQ4RDC4-F1
#
_cell.length_a   1.000
_cell.length_b   1.000
_cell.length_c   1.000
_cell.angle_alpha   90.00
_cell.angle_beta   90.00
_cell.angle_gamma   90.00
#
_symmetry.space_group_name_H-M   'P 1'
#
loop_
_entity.id
_entity.type
_entity.pdbx_description
1 polymer ?
#
loop_
_entity_poly.entity_id
_entity_poly.type
_entity_poly.pdbx_seq_one_letter_code
_entity_poly.pdbx_strand_id
1 'polypeptide(L)'
;MAASSDRIPPPFPDTEEPGVCDMADGDRDEGEDIFVICSNPVAVSRGVSQPDNVNEQPPDLFREDEEEEASSATAKYNGVHSDDDSDLFAEAQVEPSTDKVGSSARKELSTSSGPPPSSSVTQSPAAMQPSSSLQQLEEEEDEDIFDVDVAVTNPEKIGDGMTAYVAYKVSTRTSLAMFRSKAFSVRRRYSDFLGLYEKLSVKQSLQGCIIPPPPEKSVVGMTKVKVGMDDPSSVEFVERRRAALERYLQRVVSHPSLLQDPDVRDFLERDELPRAVSTQALSGAGFLKMINKASDAVNKMTIKMNESDTWFEDKFQEVENEEQQLRKLQVVVDSLVSHRKELCGSTAVFAKSMAMLGNSEDNTALSRALSQLAEVEDKMEQLHQEQAASDFFIFAELLADYIRLLGAMRGCFDQRVRAWQRWQEAQSTLQKKREVEAKLLWANKPEKLQQAKDEITEWESRVTQYERDFDRIGMTVRKEVLRFEKEKAKDFKGQIVKYLDAMLQSQQRLVKFWEAFLPEAKAIA
;
A
#
# COMPACT_ATOMS: atom_id res chain seq x y z
N MET A 1 16.92 -40.56 55.45
CA MET A 1 16.10 -39.49 56.04
C MET A 1 14.73 -39.50 55.35
N ALA A 2 13.70 -38.90 55.97
CA ALA A 2 12.26 -38.79 55.59
C ALA A 2 11.88 -39.06 54.10
N ALA A 3 10.83 -39.82 53.74
CA ALA A 3 9.38 -39.68 54.08
C ALA A 3 8.76 -38.39 53.49
N SER A 4 7.56 -38.33 52.88
CA SER A 4 6.52 -39.36 52.61
C SER A 4 5.35 -38.80 51.74
N SER A 5 4.60 -39.70 51.09
CA SER A 5 3.14 -39.63 50.77
C SER A 5 2.57 -38.76 49.63
N ASP A 6 1.81 -39.43 48.75
CA ASP A 6 0.78 -38.87 47.85
C ASP A 6 -0.43 -38.27 48.59
N ARG A 7 -1.09 -37.25 48.01
CA ARG A 7 -2.54 -36.98 48.22
C ARG A 7 -3.22 -36.33 47.00
N ILE A 8 -4.50 -36.67 46.86
CA ILE A 8 -5.48 -36.32 45.82
C ILE A 8 -6.17 -34.98 46.16
N PRO A 9 -6.68 -34.19 45.17
CA PRO A 9 -7.41 -32.93 45.43
C PRO A 9 -8.78 -33.10 46.13
N PRO A 10 -9.29 -32.04 46.79
CA PRO A 10 -10.57 -32.05 47.52
C PRO A 10 -11.81 -31.82 46.62
N PRO A 11 -13.02 -32.19 47.09
CA PRO A 11 -14.28 -32.00 46.36
C PRO A 11 -14.95 -30.64 46.63
N PHE A 12 -15.89 -30.25 45.76
CA PHE A 12 -16.88 -29.19 46.02
C PHE A 12 -18.14 -29.79 46.69
N PRO A 13 -18.86 -29.02 47.52
CA PRO A 13 -20.10 -29.49 48.16
C PRO A 13 -21.37 -29.17 47.34
N ASP A 14 -22.32 -30.09 47.34
CA ASP A 14 -23.74 -29.81 47.09
C ASP A 14 -24.38 -29.13 48.33
N THR A 15 -25.52 -28.44 48.18
CA THR A 15 -26.90 -28.93 48.54
C THR A 15 -27.89 -27.74 48.70
N GLU A 16 -29.19 -28.02 48.50
CA GLU A 16 -30.39 -27.32 49.03
C GLU A 16 -30.99 -26.08 48.32
N GLU A 17 -31.94 -26.38 47.42
CA GLU A 17 -33.27 -25.73 47.36
C GLU A 17 -34.03 -25.90 48.71
N PRO A 18 -34.97 -25.01 49.12
CA PRO A 18 -36.31 -24.94 48.50
C PRO A 18 -37.03 -23.57 48.51
N GLY A 19 -38.10 -23.43 47.71
CA GLY A 19 -38.99 -22.24 47.82
C GLY A 19 -40.07 -22.08 46.73
N VAL A 20 -41.02 -23.01 46.63
CA VAL A 20 -42.20 -22.86 45.74
C VAL A 20 -43.17 -21.83 46.29
N CYS A 21 -43.60 -20.87 45.45
CA CYS A 21 -44.91 -20.23 45.56
C CYS A 21 -45.49 -20.01 44.15
N ASP A 22 -46.55 -20.77 43.90
CA ASP A 22 -47.36 -20.80 42.68
C ASP A 22 -48.40 -19.67 42.69
N MET A 23 -48.63 -19.01 41.55
CA MET A 23 -49.91 -18.36 41.19
C MET A 23 -49.96 -18.16 39.67
N ALA A 24 -51.00 -18.69 39.05
CA ALA A 24 -51.24 -18.68 37.60
C ALA A 24 -52.26 -17.61 37.16
N ASP A 25 -52.55 -17.64 35.84
CA ASP A 25 -53.48 -16.86 34.99
C ASP A 25 -52.73 -15.79 34.17
N GLY A 26 -52.74 -15.77 32.83
CA GLY A 26 -53.85 -15.99 31.88
C GLY A 26 -54.24 -14.61 31.30
N ASP A 27 -54.26 -14.30 30.00
CA ASP A 27 -54.45 -15.08 28.77
C ASP A 27 -53.66 -14.48 27.55
N ARG A 28 -53.34 -15.35 26.59
CA ARG A 28 -53.47 -15.30 25.10
C ARG A 28 -53.54 -13.98 24.29
N ASP A 29 -52.73 -13.95 23.22
CA ASP A 29 -53.10 -13.92 21.76
C ASP A 29 -51.78 -14.09 20.97
N GLU A 30 -51.51 -15.14 20.20
CA GLU A 30 -51.96 -15.54 18.83
C GLU A 30 -51.40 -14.71 17.63
N GLY A 31 -50.74 -15.42 16.69
CA GLY A 31 -50.37 -14.96 15.34
C GLY A 31 -49.01 -14.24 15.17
N GLU A 32 -48.19 -14.46 14.14
CA GLU A 32 -48.21 -15.43 13.02
C GLU A 32 -46.76 -15.75 12.55
N ASP A 33 -46.49 -16.98 12.11
CA ASP A 33 -45.25 -17.36 11.41
C ASP A 33 -45.35 -17.07 9.91
N ILE A 34 -44.57 -16.12 9.36
CA ILE A 34 -44.26 -15.93 7.93
C ILE A 34 -43.16 -14.86 7.77
N PHE A 35 -42.20 -14.88 6.84
CA PHE A 35 -41.83 -15.83 5.78
C PHE A 35 -40.28 -15.92 5.69
N VAL A 36 -39.70 -17.09 5.40
CA VAL A 36 -38.28 -17.21 4.97
C VAL A 36 -38.19 -17.02 3.46
N ILE A 37 -37.37 -16.09 2.98
CA ILE A 37 -36.93 -16.03 1.57
C ILE A 37 -35.41 -15.91 1.50
N CYS A 38 -34.75 -16.98 1.05
CA CYS A 38 -33.36 -16.95 0.64
C CYS A 38 -33.24 -16.37 -0.77
N SER A 39 -32.43 -15.32 -0.95
CA SER A 39 -32.05 -14.80 -2.26
C SER A 39 -30.58 -15.13 -2.55
N ASN A 40 -30.35 -16.12 -3.42
CA ASN A 40 -29.02 -16.38 -3.99
C ASN A 40 -28.59 -15.21 -4.88
N PRO A 41 -27.32 -14.77 -4.85
CA PRO A 41 -26.81 -13.82 -5.83
C PRO A 41 -26.71 -14.48 -7.21
N VAL A 42 -27.22 -13.79 -8.23
CA VAL A 42 -27.23 -14.24 -9.63
C VAL A 42 -25.82 -14.27 -10.21
N ALA A 43 -25.45 -15.38 -10.86
CA ALA A 43 -24.19 -15.50 -11.57
C ALA A 43 -24.23 -14.71 -12.90
N VAL A 44 -23.42 -13.65 -13.00
CA VAL A 44 -23.23 -12.93 -14.26
C VAL A 44 -22.23 -13.68 -15.14
N SER A 45 -22.74 -14.29 -16.21
CA SER A 45 -21.92 -14.97 -17.22
C SER A 45 -21.29 -13.94 -18.16
N ARG A 46 -19.96 -13.84 -18.20
CA ARG A 46 -19.23 -13.02 -19.19
C ARG A 46 -19.33 -13.66 -20.58
N GLY A 47 -20.23 -13.14 -21.41
CA GLY A 47 -20.25 -13.40 -22.85
C GLY A 47 -19.29 -12.46 -23.59
N VAL A 48 -18.50 -13.02 -24.52
CA VAL A 48 -17.58 -12.27 -25.39
C VAL A 48 -18.33 -11.73 -26.61
N SER A 49 -18.08 -10.49 -27.01
CA SER A 49 -18.40 -9.96 -28.34
C SER A 49 -17.42 -8.85 -28.72
N GLN A 50 -17.02 -8.83 -29.99
CA GLN A 50 -16.04 -7.89 -30.57
C GLN A 50 -16.67 -6.52 -30.89
N PRO A 51 -15.85 -5.46 -31.10
CA PRO A 51 -16.35 -4.10 -31.27
C PRO A 51 -16.75 -3.79 -32.71
N ASP A 52 -17.87 -3.09 -32.88
CA ASP A 52 -18.18 -2.34 -34.10
C ASP A 52 -17.88 -0.85 -33.90
N ASN A 53 -17.48 -0.21 -34.99
CA ASN A 53 -16.78 1.07 -35.01
C ASN A 53 -17.70 2.19 -35.52
N VAL A 54 -18.09 3.13 -34.66
CA VAL A 54 -18.75 4.39 -35.07
C VAL A 54 -18.15 5.56 -34.31
N ASN A 55 -17.73 6.57 -35.07
CA ASN A 55 -17.04 7.77 -34.62
C ASN A 55 -17.99 8.97 -34.65
N GLU A 56 -18.39 9.49 -33.49
CA GLU A 56 -19.06 10.80 -33.36
C GLU A 56 -18.49 11.59 -32.18
N GLN A 57 -18.30 12.89 -32.42
CA GLN A 57 -17.55 13.83 -31.58
C GLN A 57 -18.51 14.96 -31.16
N PRO A 58 -18.60 15.33 -29.87
CA PRO A 58 -19.57 16.34 -29.42
C PRO A 58 -19.17 17.76 -29.86
N PRO A 59 -20.15 18.64 -30.15
CA PRO A 59 -19.86 20.00 -30.60
C PRO A 59 -19.46 20.94 -29.45
N ASP A 60 -18.66 21.93 -29.82
CA ASP A 60 -18.09 22.97 -28.95
C ASP A 60 -19.14 24.02 -28.56
N LEU A 61 -19.20 24.38 -27.27
CA LEU A 61 -20.19 25.30 -26.69
C LEU A 61 -19.53 26.57 -26.13
N PHE A 62 -18.79 27.27 -27.00
CA PHE A 62 -18.40 28.66 -26.79
C PHE A 62 -18.85 29.52 -27.97
N ARG A 63 -19.97 30.23 -27.79
CA ARG A 63 -20.31 31.39 -28.59
C ARG A 63 -21.06 32.40 -27.72
N GLU A 64 -20.47 33.58 -27.61
CA GLU A 64 -21.00 34.74 -26.91
C GLU A 64 -22.09 35.40 -27.75
N ASP A 65 -23.12 35.95 -27.09
CA ASP A 65 -23.94 37.05 -27.62
C ASP A 65 -24.14 38.05 -26.48
N GLU A 66 -23.93 39.33 -26.78
CA GLU A 66 -23.96 40.46 -25.84
C GLU A 66 -25.35 41.10 -25.80
N GLU A 67 -25.92 41.37 -24.62
CA GLU A 67 -26.94 42.41 -24.46
C GLU A 67 -26.69 43.22 -23.16
N GLU A 68 -26.49 44.53 -23.31
CA GLU A 68 -26.40 45.49 -22.20
C GLU A 68 -27.80 45.99 -21.79
N GLU A 69 -28.10 46.04 -20.50
CA GLU A 69 -28.89 47.14 -19.92
C GLU A 69 -28.34 47.56 -18.56
N ALA A 70 -28.20 48.87 -18.37
CA ALA A 70 -27.69 49.47 -17.14
C ALA A 70 -28.81 50.16 -16.36
N SER A 71 -28.89 49.92 -15.05
CA SER A 71 -29.53 50.87 -14.14
C SER A 71 -28.82 50.94 -12.79
N SER A 72 -28.59 52.17 -12.32
CA SER A 72 -27.85 52.47 -11.09
C SER A 72 -28.80 52.72 -9.91
N ALA A 73 -28.53 52.11 -8.75
CA ALA A 73 -29.09 52.57 -7.49
C ALA A 73 -28.07 52.44 -6.35
N THR A 74 -27.68 53.58 -5.76
CA THR A 74 -26.84 53.64 -4.57
C THR A 74 -27.70 53.63 -3.30
N ALA A 75 -27.31 52.82 -2.30
CA ALA A 75 -27.78 52.95 -0.92
C ALA A 75 -26.64 52.68 0.06
N LYS A 76 -26.61 53.42 1.18
CA LYS A 76 -25.63 53.32 2.29
C LYS A 76 -26.36 52.97 3.59
N TYR A 77 -25.57 52.67 4.65
CA TYR A 77 -25.96 52.26 6.02
C TYR A 77 -26.44 50.79 6.10
N ASN A 78 -26.15 49.98 7.13
CA ASN A 78 -25.35 50.08 8.38
C ASN A 78 -24.74 48.68 8.64
N GLY A 79 -23.69 48.43 9.42
CA GLY A 79 -23.05 49.25 10.45
C GLY A 79 -23.03 48.56 11.83
N VAL A 80 -22.47 47.35 11.94
CA VAL A 80 -22.03 46.72 13.22
C VAL A 80 -20.73 45.94 12.99
N HIS A 81 -19.70 46.25 13.77
CA HIS A 81 -18.48 45.44 13.90
C HIS A 81 -18.70 44.33 14.94
N SER A 82 -18.15 43.15 14.67
CA SER A 82 -17.61 42.25 15.69
C SER A 82 -16.38 41.59 15.07
N ASP A 83 -15.26 41.67 15.78
CA ASP A 83 -13.96 41.20 15.28
C ASP A 83 -13.77 39.68 15.51
N ASP A 84 -12.58 39.19 15.16
CA ASP A 84 -12.06 37.81 15.24
C ASP A 84 -12.64 36.79 14.24
N ASP A 85 -11.96 36.65 13.09
CA ASP A 85 -11.00 35.53 12.97
C ASP A 85 -9.91 35.83 11.93
N SER A 86 -8.78 35.11 12.01
CA SER A 86 -7.55 35.46 11.27
C SER A 86 -7.35 34.65 9.98
N ASP A 87 -7.40 35.35 8.84
CA ASP A 87 -7.27 34.76 7.50
C ASP A 87 -5.84 34.22 7.25
N LEU A 88 -5.69 32.90 7.32
CA LEU A 88 -4.40 32.19 7.29
C LEU A 88 -4.06 31.61 5.90
N PHE A 89 -4.41 32.28 4.79
CA PHE A 89 -4.17 31.74 3.44
C PHE A 89 -3.75 32.77 2.36
N ALA A 90 -3.16 33.89 2.75
CA ALA A 90 -2.56 34.85 1.82
C ALA A 90 -1.03 34.70 1.76
N GLU A 91 -0.52 33.97 0.75
CA GLU A 91 0.69 34.28 -0.07
C GLU A 91 1.18 33.04 -0.84
N ALA A 92 1.08 33.08 -2.18
CA ALA A 92 2.06 32.56 -3.16
C ALA A 92 1.43 32.40 -4.57
N GLN A 93 1.21 33.51 -5.28
CA GLN A 93 1.14 33.50 -6.74
C GLN A 93 2.29 34.36 -7.29
N VAL A 94 3.15 33.76 -8.11
CA VAL A 94 4.22 34.44 -8.83
C VAL A 94 4.14 34.00 -10.28
N GLU A 95 3.69 34.91 -11.14
CA GLU A 95 3.75 34.80 -12.61
C GLU A 95 4.73 35.87 -13.15
N PRO A 96 5.36 35.64 -14.32
CA PRO A 96 6.59 36.33 -14.71
C PRO A 96 6.35 37.60 -15.53
N SER A 97 7.32 38.52 -15.50
CA SER A 97 7.34 39.74 -16.32
C SER A 97 8.41 39.70 -17.40
N THR A 98 8.02 39.89 -18.66
CA THR A 98 8.90 40.05 -19.84
C THR A 98 8.94 41.51 -20.34
N ASP A 99 9.89 41.80 -21.25
CA ASP A 99 10.06 43.06 -22.03
C ASP A 99 10.66 44.29 -21.28
N LYS A 100 11.47 45.19 -21.89
CA LYS A 100 12.11 45.24 -23.24
C LYS A 100 13.32 46.22 -23.28
N VAL A 101 14.34 45.87 -24.07
CA VAL A 101 15.21 46.71 -24.95
C VAL A 101 15.81 48.05 -24.47
N GLY A 102 17.14 48.17 -24.62
CA GLY A 102 17.88 49.45 -24.70
C GLY A 102 19.25 49.29 -25.41
N SER A 103 19.54 50.11 -26.42
CA SER A 103 20.63 49.89 -27.41
C SER A 103 21.88 50.76 -27.21
N SER A 104 23.08 50.23 -27.51
CA SER A 104 24.11 50.94 -28.32
C SER A 104 25.30 50.06 -28.79
N ALA A 105 25.40 49.90 -30.12
CA ALA A 105 26.56 50.12 -31.03
C ALA A 105 28.05 49.91 -30.59
N ARG A 106 29.03 49.59 -31.47
CA ARG A 106 29.11 49.07 -32.87
C ARG A 106 30.59 49.01 -33.35
N LYS A 107 31.02 47.91 -33.99
CA LYS A 107 32.06 47.75 -35.07
C LYS A 107 32.38 46.25 -35.20
N GLU A 108 32.13 45.53 -36.30
CA GLU A 108 32.72 45.60 -37.67
C GLU A 108 34.25 45.33 -37.66
N LEU A 109 34.85 44.43 -38.46
CA LEU A 109 34.59 44.09 -39.87
C LEU A 109 35.30 42.76 -40.32
N SER A 110 34.80 42.05 -41.37
CA SER A 110 35.51 41.25 -42.44
C SER A 110 36.63 40.20 -42.13
N THR A 111 36.94 39.12 -42.88
CA THR A 111 36.41 38.41 -44.10
C THR A 111 37.23 37.12 -44.37
N SER A 112 36.62 36.05 -44.91
CA SER A 112 37.26 34.94 -45.71
C SER A 112 38.27 34.01 -44.96
N SER A 113 38.67 32.79 -45.38
CA SER A 113 38.42 31.90 -46.54
C SER A 113 38.91 30.45 -46.26
N GLY A 114 38.47 29.45 -47.04
CA GLY A 114 39.26 28.21 -47.34
C GLY A 114 39.13 26.98 -46.41
N PRO A 115 39.12 25.72 -46.94
CA PRO A 115 39.08 24.46 -46.16
C PRO A 115 40.42 23.66 -46.20
N PRO A 116 40.46 22.37 -45.79
CA PRO A 116 41.10 21.83 -44.58
C PRO A 116 42.57 21.34 -44.78
N PRO A 117 43.24 20.79 -43.73
CA PRO A 117 43.45 19.33 -43.73
C PRO A 117 43.49 18.64 -42.33
N SER A 118 43.60 17.31 -42.35
CA SER A 118 43.57 16.37 -41.22
C SER A 118 44.91 16.18 -40.48
N SER A 119 44.89 15.82 -39.17
CA SER A 119 45.75 14.74 -38.62
C SER A 119 45.53 14.39 -37.12
N SER A 120 45.64 13.08 -36.82
CA SER A 120 46.14 12.41 -35.59
C SER A 120 45.54 12.67 -34.19
N VAL A 121 44.65 11.74 -33.79
CA VAL A 121 44.79 10.80 -32.64
C VAL A 121 45.63 11.23 -31.42
N THR A 122 44.95 11.38 -30.28
CA THR A 122 45.36 10.77 -29.00
C THR A 122 44.09 10.30 -28.25
N GLN A 123 43.85 8.98 -28.17
CA GLN A 123 42.72 8.45 -27.40
C GLN A 123 43.10 8.30 -25.92
N SER A 124 42.31 8.91 -25.03
CA SER A 124 42.28 8.54 -23.62
C SER A 124 41.34 7.33 -23.42
N PRO A 125 41.57 6.44 -22.45
CA PRO A 125 40.77 5.24 -22.28
C PRO A 125 39.32 5.57 -21.91
N ALA A 126 38.39 4.80 -22.45
CA ALA A 126 36.97 5.07 -22.37
C ALA A 126 36.43 4.96 -20.92
N ALA A 127 35.63 5.95 -20.53
CA ALA A 127 34.64 5.75 -19.47
C ALA A 127 33.59 4.74 -19.96
N MET A 128 33.35 3.68 -19.20
CA MET A 128 32.28 2.73 -19.50
C MET A 128 30.92 3.43 -19.40
N GLN A 129 30.18 3.48 -20.51
CA GLN A 129 28.82 4.00 -20.55
C GLN A 129 27.85 2.93 -20.00
N PRO A 130 27.08 3.19 -18.93
CA PRO A 130 26.16 2.20 -18.35
C PRO A 130 24.84 2.03 -19.12
N SER A 131 24.58 2.87 -20.14
CA SER A 131 23.31 2.92 -20.88
C SER A 131 22.93 1.59 -21.55
N SER A 132 23.88 0.89 -22.14
CA SER A 132 23.63 -0.41 -22.81
C SER A 132 23.14 -1.50 -21.86
N SER A 133 23.47 -1.42 -20.56
CA SER A 133 23.07 -2.44 -19.58
C SER A 133 21.69 -2.21 -18.97
N LEU A 134 21.20 -0.95 -18.95
CA LEU A 134 19.83 -0.66 -18.52
C LEU A 134 18.81 -1.02 -19.61
N GLN A 135 19.06 -0.66 -20.87
CA GLN A 135 18.17 -0.99 -21.97
C GLN A 135 17.96 -2.50 -22.15
N GLN A 136 19.02 -3.29 -21.94
CA GLN A 136 18.92 -4.75 -22.00
C GLN A 136 18.11 -5.35 -20.83
N LEU A 137 18.10 -4.70 -19.66
CA LEU A 137 17.26 -5.08 -18.52
C LEU A 137 15.78 -4.68 -18.75
N GLU A 138 15.54 -3.55 -19.42
CA GLU A 138 14.19 -3.10 -19.81
C GLU A 138 13.53 -4.09 -20.78
N GLU A 139 14.25 -4.56 -21.80
CA GLU A 139 13.77 -5.54 -22.79
C GLU A 139 13.47 -6.93 -22.17
N GLU A 140 14.28 -7.40 -21.21
CA GLU A 140 14.03 -8.67 -20.52
C GLU A 140 12.75 -8.65 -19.65
N GLU A 141 12.24 -7.48 -19.26
CA GLU A 141 11.08 -7.35 -18.37
C GLU A 141 9.72 -7.24 -19.08
N ASP A 142 9.68 -7.11 -20.41
CA ASP A 142 8.41 -7.09 -21.16
C ASP A 142 7.84 -8.51 -21.43
N GLU A 143 8.68 -9.55 -21.34
CA GLU A 143 8.27 -10.96 -21.58
C GLU A 143 7.74 -11.68 -20.33
N ASP A 144 8.02 -11.16 -19.12
CA ASP A 144 7.78 -11.84 -17.82
C ASP A 144 6.33 -11.72 -17.30
N ILE A 145 5.33 -11.96 -18.16
CA ILE A 145 3.90 -11.92 -17.81
C ILE A 145 3.38 -13.30 -17.38
N PHE A 146 3.24 -13.51 -16.06
CA PHE A 146 2.69 -14.75 -15.50
C PHE A 146 1.17 -14.69 -15.32
N ASP A 147 0.46 -15.65 -15.92
CA ASP A 147 -0.97 -15.86 -15.73
C ASP A 147 -1.25 -16.58 -14.40
N VAL A 148 -1.28 -15.79 -13.32
CA VAL A 148 -1.67 -16.20 -11.96
C VAL A 148 -2.63 -15.16 -11.38
N ASP A 149 -3.91 -15.53 -11.28
CA ASP A 149 -4.94 -14.76 -10.60
C ASP A 149 -5.14 -15.30 -9.17
N VAL A 150 -5.09 -14.41 -8.18
CA VAL A 150 -5.29 -14.73 -6.76
C VAL A 150 -6.27 -13.76 -6.11
N ALA A 151 -7.26 -14.33 -5.44
CA ALA A 151 -8.28 -13.61 -4.68
C ALA A 151 -8.32 -14.11 -3.23
N VAL A 152 -8.40 -13.20 -2.28
CA VAL A 152 -8.51 -13.49 -0.85
C VAL A 152 -9.92 -13.10 -0.41
N THR A 153 -10.75 -14.10 -0.09
CA THR A 153 -12.20 -13.94 0.10
C THR A 153 -12.66 -14.62 1.40
N ASN A 154 -13.96 -14.52 1.70
CA ASN A 154 -14.65 -15.25 2.77
C ASN A 154 -13.87 -15.26 4.11
N PRO A 155 -13.73 -14.10 4.78
CA PRO A 155 -13.20 -14.07 6.13
C PRO A 155 -14.14 -14.81 7.09
N GLU A 156 -13.61 -15.77 7.85
CA GLU A 156 -14.38 -16.62 8.74
C GLU A 156 -13.68 -16.72 10.11
N LYS A 157 -14.42 -16.49 11.20
CA LYS A 157 -13.94 -16.69 12.57
C LYS A 157 -13.88 -18.20 12.85
N ILE A 158 -12.67 -18.72 13.03
CA ILE A 158 -12.41 -20.12 13.39
C ILE A 158 -12.08 -20.22 14.88
N GLY A 159 -12.79 -21.12 15.57
CA GLY A 159 -12.66 -21.34 17.01
C GLY A 159 -13.31 -20.24 17.86
N ASP A 160 -13.30 -20.47 19.17
CA ASP A 160 -13.94 -19.60 20.14
C ASP A 160 -12.97 -19.06 21.21
N GLY A 161 -13.43 -18.05 21.96
CA GLY A 161 -12.71 -17.40 23.05
C GLY A 161 -11.36 -16.78 22.64
N MET A 162 -10.41 -16.75 23.58
CA MET A 162 -9.08 -16.15 23.38
C MET A 162 -8.26 -16.80 22.25
N THR A 163 -8.58 -18.04 21.87
CA THR A 163 -7.91 -18.80 20.80
C THR A 163 -8.46 -18.54 19.40
N ALA A 164 -9.60 -17.86 19.27
CA ALA A 164 -10.22 -17.58 17.97
C ALA A 164 -9.30 -16.80 17.03
N TYR A 165 -9.40 -17.07 15.73
CA TYR A 165 -8.68 -16.37 14.67
C TYR A 165 -9.51 -16.27 13.39
N VAL A 166 -9.22 -15.27 12.55
CA VAL A 166 -9.84 -15.18 11.21
C VAL A 166 -9.02 -15.98 10.21
N ALA A 167 -9.68 -16.90 9.51
CA ALA A 167 -9.19 -17.56 8.31
C ALA A 167 -9.80 -16.90 7.07
N TYR A 168 -9.03 -16.86 5.98
CA TYR A 168 -9.42 -16.33 4.69
C TYR A 168 -9.33 -17.45 3.65
N LYS A 169 -10.26 -17.48 2.69
CA LYS A 169 -10.20 -18.35 1.52
C LYS A 169 -9.31 -17.70 0.46
N VAL A 170 -8.11 -18.23 0.29
CA VAL A 170 -7.21 -17.90 -0.83
C VAL A 170 -7.63 -18.76 -2.00
N SER A 171 -8.10 -18.15 -3.08
CA SER A 171 -8.46 -18.84 -4.33
C SER A 171 -7.47 -18.46 -5.41
N THR A 172 -6.93 -19.45 -6.11
CA THR A 172 -5.90 -19.27 -7.14
C THR A 172 -6.39 -19.86 -8.46
N ARG A 173 -6.14 -19.15 -9.56
CA ARG A 173 -6.32 -19.62 -10.94
C ARG A 173 -5.04 -19.38 -11.70
N THR A 174 -4.61 -20.34 -12.51
CA THR A 174 -3.38 -20.22 -13.29
C THR A 174 -3.32 -21.21 -14.44
N SER A 175 -2.65 -20.82 -15.52
CA SER A 175 -2.24 -21.71 -16.61
C SER A 175 -0.88 -22.40 -16.41
N LEU A 176 -0.11 -22.01 -15.39
CA LEU A 176 1.27 -22.46 -15.18
C LEU A 176 1.39 -23.93 -14.76
N ALA A 177 2.17 -24.71 -15.51
CA ALA A 177 2.39 -26.13 -15.28
C ALA A 177 3.16 -26.50 -13.99
N MET A 178 3.66 -25.49 -13.25
CA MET A 178 4.31 -25.68 -11.94
C MET A 178 3.32 -26.00 -10.81
N PHE A 179 2.02 -25.76 -11.03
CA PHE A 179 0.92 -26.05 -10.12
C PHE A 179 0.18 -27.33 -10.51
N ARG A 180 -0.38 -28.04 -9.52
CA ARG A 180 -1.10 -29.31 -9.67
C ARG A 180 -2.43 -29.18 -10.39
N SER A 181 -3.05 -28.02 -10.29
CA SER A 181 -4.42 -27.74 -10.77
C SER A 181 -4.55 -26.31 -11.28
N LYS A 182 -5.33 -26.11 -12.35
CA LYS A 182 -5.56 -24.78 -12.94
C LYS A 182 -6.43 -23.84 -12.10
N ALA A 183 -7.16 -24.40 -11.13
CA ALA A 183 -7.93 -23.65 -10.14
C ALA A 183 -7.99 -24.46 -8.85
N PHE A 184 -7.73 -23.81 -7.71
CA PHE A 184 -7.80 -24.40 -6.37
C PHE A 184 -8.06 -23.32 -5.32
N SER A 185 -8.37 -23.71 -4.10
CA SER A 185 -8.50 -22.76 -2.98
C SER A 185 -8.12 -23.40 -1.65
N VAL A 186 -7.37 -22.67 -0.85
CA VAL A 186 -6.91 -23.07 0.49
C VAL A 186 -7.38 -22.08 1.54
N ARG A 187 -7.46 -22.50 2.80
CA ARG A 187 -7.69 -21.58 3.93
C ARG A 187 -6.35 -21.16 4.55
N ARG A 188 -6.22 -19.86 4.83
CA ARG A 188 -5.04 -19.24 5.44
C ARG A 188 -5.46 -18.25 6.49
N ARG A 189 -4.85 -18.29 7.68
CA ARG A 189 -5.02 -17.25 8.69
C ARG A 189 -3.89 -16.23 8.56
N TYR A 190 -4.12 -15.02 9.06
CA TYR A 190 -3.18 -13.90 8.93
C TYR A 190 -1.72 -14.22 9.34
N SER A 191 -1.49 -15.07 10.34
CA SER A 191 -0.13 -15.49 10.75
C SER A 191 0.61 -16.33 9.71
N ASP A 192 -0.10 -16.98 8.79
CA ASP A 192 0.53 -17.85 7.79
C ASP A 192 1.11 -17.00 6.64
N PHE A 193 0.44 -15.90 6.27
CA PHE A 193 0.99 -14.87 5.38
C PHE A 193 2.26 -14.24 5.95
N LEU A 194 2.32 -14.03 7.27
CA LEU A 194 3.54 -13.56 7.93
C LEU A 194 4.65 -14.62 7.93
N GLY A 195 4.30 -15.90 8.08
CA GLY A 195 5.25 -17.00 7.93
C GLY A 195 5.83 -17.09 6.52
N LEU A 196 5.01 -16.84 5.49
CA LEU A 196 5.49 -16.72 4.11
C LEU A 196 6.47 -15.55 3.97
N TYR A 197 6.09 -14.35 4.42
CA TYR A 197 6.96 -13.17 4.39
C TYR A 197 8.29 -13.39 5.14
N GLU A 198 8.26 -14.01 6.33
CA GLU A 198 9.48 -14.30 7.09
C GLU A 198 10.44 -15.18 6.28
N LYS A 199 9.95 -16.26 5.67
CA LYS A 199 10.77 -17.15 4.83
C LYS A 199 11.30 -16.46 3.57
N LEU A 200 10.46 -15.70 2.87
CA LEU A 200 10.88 -14.93 1.69
C LEU A 200 11.93 -13.89 2.08
N SER A 201 11.75 -13.17 3.18
CA SER A 201 12.70 -12.16 3.66
C SER A 201 14.07 -12.76 3.99
N VAL A 202 14.13 -13.95 4.58
CA VAL A 202 15.41 -14.62 4.86
C VAL A 202 16.12 -15.08 3.58
N LYS A 203 15.40 -15.54 2.56
CA LYS A 203 16.01 -16.08 1.31
C LYS A 203 16.32 -15.01 0.26
N GLN A 204 15.34 -14.17 -0.04
CA GLN A 204 15.30 -13.32 -1.24
C GLN A 204 15.81 -11.91 -0.94
N SER A 205 15.62 -11.39 0.29
CA SER A 205 16.18 -10.09 0.67
C SER A 205 17.70 -10.14 0.62
N LEU A 206 18.31 -11.28 1.00
CA LEU A 206 19.76 -11.49 0.92
C LEU A 206 20.32 -11.33 -0.51
N GLN A 207 19.49 -11.47 -1.54
CA GLN A 207 19.85 -11.38 -2.95
C GLN A 207 19.58 -9.99 -3.56
N GLY A 208 18.88 -9.09 -2.84
CA GLY A 208 18.54 -7.74 -3.29
C GLY A 208 17.12 -7.58 -3.85
N CYS A 209 16.27 -8.61 -3.77
CA CYS A 209 14.88 -8.57 -4.26
C CYS A 209 13.97 -7.72 -3.36
N ILE A 210 13.07 -6.93 -3.97
CA ILE A 210 12.06 -6.14 -3.27
C ILE A 210 10.90 -7.06 -2.90
N ILE A 211 10.82 -7.40 -1.63
CA ILE A 211 9.76 -8.28 -1.11
C ILE A 211 8.58 -7.42 -0.64
N PRO A 212 7.37 -7.62 -1.18
CA PRO A 212 6.17 -6.94 -0.71
C PRO A 212 5.99 -7.15 0.79
N PRO A 213 5.88 -6.09 1.61
CA PRO A 213 5.63 -6.23 3.04
C PRO A 213 4.14 -6.49 3.32
N PRO A 214 3.80 -7.42 4.22
CA PRO A 214 2.41 -7.73 4.56
C PRO A 214 1.77 -6.60 5.37
N PRO A 215 0.43 -6.48 5.37
CA PRO A 215 -0.27 -5.48 6.19
C PRO A 215 -0.03 -5.68 7.69
N GLU A 216 0.02 -4.58 8.44
CA GLU A 216 0.48 -4.59 9.82
C GLU A 216 -0.39 -5.40 10.80
N LYS A 217 0.26 -5.86 11.89
CA LYS A 217 -0.40 -6.40 13.08
C LYS A 217 -1.12 -5.30 13.87
N SER A 218 -2.30 -4.88 13.41
CA SER A 218 -3.24 -4.15 14.28
C SER A 218 -3.68 -5.05 15.44
N VAL A 219 -3.09 -4.82 16.61
CA VAL A 219 -3.43 -5.49 17.87
C VAL A 219 -4.82 -5.05 18.34
N VAL A 220 -5.13 -3.76 18.21
CA VAL A 220 -6.43 -3.16 18.59
C VAL A 220 -7.59 -3.81 17.83
N GLY A 221 -7.47 -3.94 16.50
CA GLY A 221 -8.49 -4.61 15.68
C GLY A 221 -8.59 -6.11 15.94
N MET A 222 -7.48 -6.78 16.26
CA MET A 222 -7.52 -8.20 16.68
C MET A 222 -8.25 -8.40 18.01
N THR A 223 -8.14 -7.46 18.96
CA THR A 223 -8.90 -7.55 20.22
C THR A 223 -10.40 -7.38 19.97
N LYS A 224 -10.81 -6.41 19.14
CA LYS A 224 -12.23 -6.22 18.76
C LYS A 224 -12.84 -7.49 18.15
N VAL A 225 -12.23 -8.03 17.10
CA VAL A 225 -12.69 -9.25 16.38
C VAL A 225 -12.76 -10.49 17.28
N LYS A 226 -11.96 -10.55 18.36
CA LYS A 226 -12.04 -11.65 19.34
C LYS A 226 -13.19 -11.51 20.32
N VAL A 227 -13.64 -10.29 20.61
CA VAL A 227 -14.76 -10.01 21.52
C VAL A 227 -16.12 -10.08 20.79
N GLY A 228 -16.16 -9.74 19.50
CA GLY A 228 -17.31 -9.96 18.62
C GLY A 228 -16.97 -9.70 17.15
N MET A 229 -17.69 -10.35 16.22
CA MET A 229 -17.60 -10.07 14.77
C MET A 229 -18.82 -9.28 14.24
N ASP A 230 -19.82 -9.08 15.08
CA ASP A 230 -21.11 -8.49 14.70
C ASP A 230 -21.13 -6.96 14.87
N ASP A 231 -20.09 -6.39 15.50
CA ASP A 231 -19.85 -4.93 15.53
C ASP A 231 -19.42 -4.46 14.13
N PRO A 232 -20.08 -3.45 13.51
CA PRO A 232 -19.68 -2.90 12.21
C PRO A 232 -18.20 -2.46 12.18
N SER A 233 -17.64 -1.99 13.29
CA SER A 233 -16.22 -1.60 13.36
C SER A 233 -15.25 -2.80 13.28
N SER A 234 -15.73 -4.00 13.60
CA SER A 234 -14.99 -5.26 13.45
C SER A 234 -15.06 -5.80 12.01
N VAL A 235 -16.20 -5.61 11.33
CA VAL A 235 -16.41 -5.99 9.93
C VAL A 235 -15.54 -5.13 9.00
N GLU A 236 -15.57 -3.81 9.16
CA GLU A 236 -14.73 -2.88 8.37
C GLU A 236 -13.24 -3.23 8.51
N PHE A 237 -12.80 -3.54 9.73
CA PHE A 237 -11.42 -3.92 10.01
C PHE A 237 -11.00 -5.24 9.34
N VAL A 238 -11.87 -6.26 9.37
CA VAL A 238 -11.60 -7.56 8.74
C VAL A 238 -11.55 -7.43 7.22
N GLU A 239 -12.43 -6.61 6.62
CA GLU A 239 -12.43 -6.34 5.18
C GLU A 239 -11.21 -5.52 4.75
N ARG A 240 -10.80 -4.48 5.49
CA ARG A 240 -9.52 -3.76 5.27
C ARG A 240 -8.35 -4.74 5.24
N ARG A 241 -8.28 -5.65 6.22
CA ARG A 241 -7.22 -6.66 6.29
C ARG A 241 -7.29 -7.63 5.11
N ARG A 242 -8.48 -8.09 4.72
CA ARG A 242 -8.67 -8.98 3.57
C ARG A 242 -8.15 -8.34 2.28
N ALA A 243 -8.57 -7.09 1.99
CA ALA A 243 -8.13 -6.34 0.82
C ALA A 243 -6.61 -6.11 0.77
N ALA A 244 -5.98 -5.86 1.93
CA ALA A 244 -4.54 -5.66 2.00
C ALA A 244 -3.74 -6.98 1.92
N LEU A 245 -4.30 -8.11 2.39
CA LEU A 245 -3.72 -9.45 2.19
C LEU A 245 -3.81 -9.90 0.72
N GLU A 246 -4.89 -9.52 0.03
CA GLU A 246 -5.08 -9.74 -1.40
C GLU A 246 -4.01 -9.00 -2.21
N ARG A 247 -3.86 -7.69 -2.01
CA ARG A 247 -2.80 -6.87 -2.65
C ARG A 247 -1.39 -7.41 -2.37
N TYR A 248 -1.09 -7.77 -1.12
CA TYR A 248 0.17 -8.41 -0.75
C TYR A 248 0.42 -9.68 -1.57
N LEU A 249 -0.56 -10.59 -1.63
CA LEU A 249 -0.40 -11.87 -2.32
C LEU A 249 -0.32 -11.70 -3.84
N GLN A 250 -1.10 -10.78 -4.42
CA GLN A 250 -1.04 -10.41 -5.83
C GLN A 250 0.36 -9.95 -6.23
N ARG A 251 1.02 -9.10 -5.44
CA ARG A 251 2.41 -8.68 -5.71
C ARG A 251 3.46 -9.78 -5.49
N VAL A 252 3.21 -10.73 -4.59
CA VAL A 252 4.10 -11.89 -4.41
C VAL A 252 4.02 -12.83 -5.62
N VAL A 253 2.84 -13.01 -6.23
CA VAL A 253 2.69 -13.87 -7.42
C VAL A 253 3.00 -13.15 -8.74
N SER A 254 2.93 -11.82 -8.81
CA SER A 254 3.33 -11.05 -10.00
C SER A 254 4.85 -10.94 -10.16
N HIS A 255 5.62 -11.19 -9.10
CA HIS A 255 7.08 -11.11 -9.11
C HIS A 255 7.72 -12.43 -9.59
N PRO A 256 8.49 -12.44 -10.70
CA PRO A 256 9.04 -13.67 -11.31
C PRO A 256 9.80 -14.57 -10.31
N SER A 257 10.74 -13.97 -9.56
CA SER A 257 11.60 -14.68 -8.60
C SER A 257 10.85 -15.19 -7.37
N LEU A 258 9.85 -14.45 -6.88
CA LEU A 258 9.07 -14.87 -5.70
C LEU A 258 8.05 -15.96 -6.06
N LEU A 259 7.39 -15.86 -7.21
CA LEU A 259 6.45 -16.88 -7.69
C LEU A 259 7.11 -18.26 -7.82
N GLN A 260 8.38 -18.30 -8.24
CA GLN A 260 9.16 -19.53 -8.35
C GLN A 260 9.58 -20.13 -7.00
N ASP A 261 9.53 -19.38 -5.89
CA ASP A 261 9.95 -19.88 -4.58
C ASP A 261 9.04 -21.02 -4.10
N PRO A 262 9.60 -22.18 -3.70
CA PRO A 262 8.82 -23.30 -3.18
C PRO A 262 7.88 -22.95 -2.03
N ASP A 263 8.22 -21.96 -1.19
CA ASP A 263 7.35 -21.54 -0.09
C ASP A 263 6.09 -20.78 -0.56
N VAL A 264 6.14 -20.07 -1.69
CA VAL A 264 4.94 -19.47 -2.30
C VAL A 264 4.03 -20.55 -2.85
N ARG A 265 4.59 -21.55 -3.55
CA ARG A 265 3.79 -22.68 -4.06
C ARG A 265 3.17 -23.48 -2.92
N ASP A 266 3.94 -23.80 -1.88
CA ASP A 266 3.43 -24.47 -0.69
C ASP A 266 2.33 -23.64 0.01
N PHE A 267 2.51 -22.31 0.09
CA PHE A 267 1.50 -21.40 0.65
C PHE A 267 0.22 -21.35 -0.19
N LEU A 268 0.29 -21.52 -1.51
CA LEU A 268 -0.90 -21.52 -2.37
C LEU A 268 -1.60 -22.90 -2.40
N GLU A 269 -0.86 -24.01 -2.50
CA GLU A 269 -1.45 -25.33 -2.80
C GLU A 269 -1.78 -26.22 -1.59
N ARG A 270 -1.06 -26.11 -0.47
CA ARG A 270 -1.16 -27.12 0.60
C ARG A 270 -2.40 -26.91 1.47
N ASP A 271 -3.14 -27.96 1.78
CA ASP A 271 -4.29 -27.81 2.70
C ASP A 271 -3.82 -27.28 4.07
N GLU A 272 -2.78 -27.90 4.63
CA GLU A 272 -2.17 -27.50 5.91
C GLU A 272 -0.73 -27.02 5.75
N LEU A 273 -0.42 -25.91 6.45
CA LEU A 273 0.93 -25.36 6.60
C LEU A 273 1.46 -25.62 8.02
N PRO A 274 2.76 -25.91 8.18
CA PRO A 274 3.39 -25.94 9.50
C PRO A 274 3.15 -24.63 10.26
N ARG A 275 2.80 -24.72 11.54
CA ARG A 275 2.42 -23.57 12.36
C ARG A 275 3.56 -22.54 12.38
N ALA A 276 3.35 -21.38 11.75
CA ALA A 276 4.33 -20.30 11.67
C ALA A 276 4.89 -19.96 13.07
N VAL A 277 6.18 -20.27 13.27
CA VAL A 277 6.95 -19.93 14.47
C VAL A 277 7.45 -18.48 14.32
N SER A 278 7.94 -17.83 15.38
CA SER A 278 8.63 -16.52 15.32
C SER A 278 7.83 -15.27 14.90
N THR A 279 6.62 -15.37 14.31
CA THR A 279 5.86 -14.18 13.82
C THR A 279 5.60 -13.06 14.85
N GLN A 280 5.79 -13.29 16.15
CA GLN A 280 5.78 -12.26 17.21
C GLN A 280 6.72 -11.07 16.89
N ALA A 281 7.88 -11.32 16.26
CA ALA A 281 8.84 -10.28 15.89
C ALA A 281 8.33 -9.31 14.79
N LEU A 282 7.35 -9.76 13.98
CA LEU A 282 6.74 -9.01 12.87
C LEU A 282 5.54 -8.14 13.31
N SER A 283 5.47 -7.76 14.58
CA SER A 283 4.54 -6.70 15.02
C SER A 283 5.07 -5.33 14.57
N GLY A 284 4.21 -4.37 14.22
CA GLY A 284 4.63 -3.10 13.57
C GLY A 284 5.72 -2.35 14.34
N ALA A 285 5.58 -2.27 15.67
CA ALA A 285 6.58 -1.66 16.56
C ALA A 285 7.90 -2.46 16.67
N GLY A 286 7.93 -3.74 16.30
CA GLY A 286 9.11 -4.59 16.22
C GLY A 286 9.83 -4.49 14.87
N PHE A 287 9.08 -4.39 13.77
CA PHE A 287 9.60 -4.20 12.41
C PHE A 287 10.28 -2.84 12.25
N LEU A 288 9.60 -1.74 12.61
CA LEU A 288 10.20 -0.39 12.64
C LEU A 288 11.43 -0.32 13.57
N LYS A 289 11.40 -1.00 14.72
CA LYS A 289 12.58 -1.10 15.59
C LYS A 289 13.70 -1.98 15.05
N MET A 290 13.41 -2.96 14.18
CA MET A 290 14.46 -3.74 13.50
C MET A 290 15.07 -2.98 12.33
N ILE A 291 14.29 -2.19 11.58
CA ILE A 291 14.82 -1.28 10.55
C ILE A 291 15.67 -0.18 11.20
N ASN A 292 15.18 0.47 12.25
CA ASN A 292 15.96 1.50 12.95
C ASN A 292 17.19 0.90 13.65
N LYS A 293 17.11 -0.31 14.23
CA LYS A 293 18.30 -1.02 14.75
C LYS A 293 19.26 -1.50 13.66
N ALA A 294 18.77 -1.80 12.46
CA ALA A 294 19.62 -2.10 11.32
C ALA A 294 20.39 -0.85 10.88
N SER A 295 19.72 0.29 10.78
CA SER A 295 20.33 1.59 10.54
C SER A 295 21.35 1.97 11.63
N ASP A 296 20.99 1.83 12.91
CA ASP A 296 21.91 2.05 14.05
C ASP A 296 23.09 1.06 14.05
N ALA A 297 22.90 -0.19 13.61
CA ALA A 297 23.97 -1.18 13.50
C ALA A 297 24.92 -0.89 12.32
N VAL A 298 24.39 -0.43 11.17
CA VAL A 298 25.17 0.07 10.04
C VAL A 298 26.00 1.29 10.48
N ASN A 299 25.42 2.18 11.30
CA ASN A 299 26.12 3.33 11.89
C ASN A 299 27.14 2.94 12.98
N LYS A 300 27.16 1.66 13.41
CA LYS A 300 28.11 1.10 14.39
C LYS A 300 29.17 0.18 13.78
N MET A 301 29.04 -0.19 12.51
CA MET A 301 30.06 -0.91 11.76
C MET A 301 31.15 0.06 11.31
N THR A 302 32.40 -0.24 11.67
CA THR A 302 33.53 0.70 11.67
C THR A 302 34.01 1.13 10.27
N ILE A 303 33.42 0.58 9.20
CA ILE A 303 33.76 0.89 7.81
C ILE A 303 32.53 1.57 7.17
N LYS A 304 32.55 2.90 7.11
CA LYS A 304 31.57 3.67 6.34
C LYS A 304 31.78 3.35 4.86
N MET A 305 30.72 2.90 4.19
CA MET A 305 30.73 2.81 2.73
C MET A 305 30.79 4.23 2.15
N ASN A 306 31.81 4.49 1.34
CA ASN A 306 31.80 5.63 0.44
C ASN A 306 31.23 5.10 -0.87
N GLU A 307 29.94 5.36 -1.13
CA GLU A 307 29.33 4.95 -2.39
C GLU A 307 30.10 5.58 -3.56
N SER A 308 30.64 4.72 -4.41
CA SER A 308 31.42 5.15 -5.58
C SER A 308 30.57 5.19 -6.85
N ASP A 309 29.39 4.57 -6.81
CA ASP A 309 28.45 4.49 -7.92
C ASP A 309 27.34 5.53 -7.71
N THR A 310 27.44 6.65 -8.44
CA THR A 310 26.50 7.78 -8.32
C THR A 310 25.04 7.35 -8.56
N TRP A 311 24.80 6.31 -9.35
CA TRP A 311 23.45 5.79 -9.58
C TRP A 311 22.78 5.33 -8.27
N PHE A 312 23.52 4.66 -7.36
CA PHE A 312 22.94 4.21 -6.09
C PHE A 312 22.68 5.37 -5.13
N GLU A 313 23.56 6.37 -5.08
CA GLU A 313 23.38 7.57 -4.25
C GLU A 313 22.17 8.40 -4.74
N ASP A 314 22.13 8.71 -6.04
CA ASP A 314 21.05 9.48 -6.67
C ASP A 314 19.70 8.77 -6.51
N LYS A 315 19.63 7.46 -6.79
CA LYS A 315 18.37 6.69 -6.65
C LYS A 315 17.96 6.47 -5.20
N PHE A 316 18.89 6.30 -4.27
CA PHE A 316 18.54 6.23 -2.85
C PHE A 316 17.89 7.55 -2.39
N GLN A 317 18.47 8.69 -2.79
CA GLN A 317 17.92 10.00 -2.45
C GLN A 317 16.57 10.28 -3.12
N GLU A 318 16.36 9.84 -4.37
CA GLU A 318 15.06 9.89 -5.06
C GLU A 318 13.99 9.11 -4.29
N VAL A 319 14.31 7.87 -3.89
CA VAL A 319 13.41 6.98 -3.13
C VAL A 319 13.05 7.55 -1.77
N GLU A 320 14.00 8.13 -1.03
CA GLU A 320 13.71 8.80 0.24
C GLU A 320 12.84 10.04 0.09
N ASN A 321 13.04 10.82 -0.98
CA ASN A 321 12.23 12.00 -1.28
C ASN A 321 10.79 11.61 -1.67
N GLU A 322 10.63 10.59 -2.51
CA GLU A 322 9.30 10.06 -2.85
C GLU A 322 8.58 9.50 -1.62
N GLU A 323 9.27 8.74 -0.76
CA GLU A 323 8.68 8.20 0.47
C GLU A 323 8.15 9.33 1.37
N GLN A 324 8.90 10.42 1.52
CA GLN A 324 8.48 11.59 2.29
C GLN A 324 7.28 12.32 1.65
N GLN A 325 7.24 12.44 0.32
CA GLN A 325 6.13 13.06 -0.39
C GLN A 325 4.85 12.22 -0.29
N LEU A 326 4.93 10.91 -0.52
CA LEU A 326 3.78 10.01 -0.37
C LEU A 326 3.28 9.98 1.07
N ARG A 327 4.16 10.03 2.09
CA ARG A 327 3.74 10.13 3.50
C ARG A 327 2.96 11.41 3.79
N LYS A 328 3.36 12.57 3.24
CA LYS A 328 2.61 13.83 3.36
C LYS A 328 1.24 13.71 2.69
N LEU A 329 1.18 13.16 1.49
CA LEU A 329 -0.07 12.93 0.76
C LEU A 329 -0.99 11.95 1.52
N GLN A 330 -0.45 10.87 2.09
CA GLN A 330 -1.22 9.90 2.88
C GLN A 330 -1.92 10.57 4.06
N VAL A 331 -1.25 11.46 4.80
CA VAL A 331 -1.87 12.19 5.93
C VAL A 331 -3.05 13.05 5.47
N VAL A 332 -2.94 13.71 4.31
CA VAL A 332 -4.04 14.51 3.73
C VAL A 332 -5.19 13.61 3.28
N VAL A 333 -4.92 12.45 2.69
CA VAL A 333 -5.95 11.51 2.23
C VAL A 333 -6.62 10.77 3.39
N ASP A 334 -5.89 10.40 4.44
CA ASP A 334 -6.46 9.84 5.68
C ASP A 334 -7.40 10.87 6.36
N SER A 335 -7.05 12.18 6.30
CA SER A 335 -7.93 13.28 6.73
C SER A 335 -9.17 13.41 5.86
N LEU A 336 -9.04 13.33 4.52
CA LEU A 336 -10.17 13.32 3.59
C LEU A 336 -11.17 12.20 3.90
N VAL A 337 -10.68 10.98 4.14
CA VAL A 337 -11.52 9.84 4.55
C VAL A 337 -12.26 10.12 5.86
N SER A 338 -11.59 10.75 6.83
CA SER A 338 -12.21 11.13 8.11
C SER A 338 -13.34 12.14 7.92
N HIS A 339 -13.07 13.25 7.21
CA HIS A 339 -14.09 14.28 6.94
C HIS A 339 -15.26 13.74 6.10
N ARG A 340 -15.02 12.79 5.18
CA ARG A 340 -16.10 12.15 4.41
C ARG A 340 -17.04 11.34 5.30
N LYS A 341 -16.51 10.61 6.28
CA LYS A 341 -17.31 9.86 7.26
C LYS A 341 -18.06 10.79 8.22
N GLU A 342 -17.47 11.92 8.59
CA GLU A 342 -18.13 12.95 9.41
C GLU A 342 -19.27 13.64 8.65
N LEU A 343 -19.06 13.96 7.36
CA LEU A 343 -20.10 14.47 6.48
C LEU A 343 -21.25 13.47 6.35
N CYS A 344 -20.96 12.20 6.08
CA CYS A 344 -21.94 11.11 6.04
C CYS A 344 -22.79 11.06 7.33
N GLY A 345 -22.14 11.08 8.51
CA GLY A 345 -22.85 11.09 9.79
C GLY A 345 -23.70 12.34 10.02
N SER A 346 -23.22 13.50 9.56
CA SER A 346 -23.94 14.77 9.66
C SER A 346 -25.18 14.79 8.76
N THR A 347 -25.05 14.33 7.51
CA THR A 347 -26.16 14.14 6.56
C THR A 347 -27.22 13.19 7.12
N ALA A 348 -26.81 12.07 7.74
CA ALA A 348 -27.74 11.13 8.36
C ALA A 348 -28.54 11.73 9.53
N VAL A 349 -27.95 12.66 10.29
CA VAL A 349 -28.65 13.41 11.35
C VAL A 349 -29.59 14.46 10.76
N PHE A 350 -29.16 15.14 9.69
CA PHE A 350 -29.97 16.12 8.98
C PHE A 350 -31.22 15.48 8.36
N ALA A 351 -31.07 14.38 7.60
CA ALA A 351 -32.17 13.63 7.01
C ALA A 351 -33.24 13.25 8.05
N LYS A 352 -32.83 12.64 9.16
CA LYS A 352 -33.71 12.27 10.29
C LYS A 352 -34.41 13.49 10.89
N SER A 353 -33.70 14.61 11.04
CA SER A 353 -34.27 15.86 11.57
C SER A 353 -35.32 16.45 10.63
N MET A 354 -35.09 16.40 9.31
CA MET A 354 -36.05 16.87 8.30
C MET A 354 -37.28 15.95 8.21
N ALA A 355 -37.11 14.64 8.37
CA ALA A 355 -38.24 13.70 8.47
C ALA A 355 -39.09 13.97 9.71
N MET A 356 -38.46 14.23 10.87
CA MET A 356 -39.17 14.61 12.09
C MET A 356 -39.92 15.94 11.93
N LEU A 357 -39.30 16.94 11.28
CA LEU A 357 -39.94 18.23 11.01
C LEU A 357 -41.15 18.06 10.07
N GLY A 358 -41.01 17.30 8.98
CA GLY A 358 -42.10 16.99 8.05
C GLY A 358 -43.29 16.28 8.73
N ASN A 359 -43.03 15.39 9.70
CA ASN A 359 -44.08 14.75 10.51
C ASN A 359 -44.77 15.69 11.51
N SER A 360 -44.16 16.84 11.84
CA SER A 360 -44.73 17.85 12.76
C SER A 360 -45.43 19.02 12.04
N GLU A 361 -45.36 19.07 10.72
CA GLU A 361 -45.86 20.17 9.90
C GLU A 361 -47.33 19.97 9.50
N ASP A 362 -48.19 20.94 9.84
CA ASP A 362 -49.62 20.90 9.53
C ASP A 362 -49.92 21.11 8.03
N ASN A 363 -49.08 21.88 7.32
CA ASN A 363 -49.25 22.09 5.88
C ASN A 363 -48.80 20.84 5.11
N THR A 364 -49.77 20.10 4.57
CA THR A 364 -49.54 18.84 3.82
C THR A 364 -48.54 18.96 2.67
N ALA A 365 -48.48 20.11 1.97
CA ALA A 365 -47.53 20.30 0.87
C ALA A 365 -46.09 20.47 1.39
N LEU A 366 -45.91 21.28 2.44
CA LEU A 366 -44.61 21.48 3.09
C LEU A 366 -44.14 20.21 3.81
N SER A 367 -45.03 19.56 4.55
CA SER A 367 -44.81 18.24 5.18
C SER A 367 -44.28 17.21 4.17
N ARG A 368 -44.99 17.03 3.05
CA ARG A 368 -44.57 16.13 1.96
C ARG A 368 -43.18 16.46 1.43
N ALA A 369 -42.91 17.73 1.17
CA ALA A 369 -41.63 18.15 0.61
C ALA A 369 -40.47 18.00 1.61
N LEU A 370 -40.71 18.21 2.91
CA LEU A 370 -39.73 17.94 3.97
C LEU A 370 -39.42 16.44 4.09
N SER A 371 -40.43 15.57 3.99
CA SER A 371 -40.22 14.12 3.92
C SER A 371 -39.45 13.70 2.67
N GLN A 372 -39.74 14.28 1.50
CA GLN A 372 -38.99 14.01 0.28
C GLN A 372 -37.55 14.54 0.34
N LEU A 373 -37.31 15.68 0.99
CA LEU A 373 -35.95 16.16 1.25
C LEU A 373 -35.18 15.21 2.17
N ALA A 374 -35.82 14.68 3.22
CA ALA A 374 -35.22 13.66 4.06
C ALA A 374 -34.85 12.39 3.28
N GLU A 375 -35.76 11.89 2.41
CA GLU A 375 -35.47 10.75 1.52
C GLU A 375 -34.36 11.03 0.49
N VAL A 376 -34.09 12.30 0.18
CA VAL A 376 -33.02 12.72 -0.74
C VAL A 376 -31.69 12.77 0.01
N GLU A 377 -31.68 13.31 1.22
CA GLU A 377 -30.52 13.35 2.11
C GLU A 377 -30.10 11.94 2.59
N ASP A 378 -31.03 11.02 2.87
CA ASP A 378 -30.72 9.60 3.15
C ASP A 378 -30.02 8.92 1.95
N LYS A 379 -30.33 9.33 0.71
CA LYS A 379 -29.62 8.84 -0.49
C LYS A 379 -28.24 9.51 -0.65
N MET A 380 -28.06 10.73 -0.17
CA MET A 380 -26.78 11.44 -0.15
C MET A 380 -25.84 10.89 0.94
N GLU A 381 -26.37 10.51 2.11
CA GLU A 381 -25.63 9.74 3.13
C GLU A 381 -24.98 8.50 2.47
N GLN A 382 -25.77 7.69 1.78
CA GLN A 382 -25.28 6.47 1.12
C GLN A 382 -24.20 6.78 0.07
N LEU A 383 -24.34 7.86 -0.71
CA LEU A 383 -23.27 8.31 -1.61
C LEU A 383 -22.00 8.76 -0.87
N HIS A 384 -22.12 9.46 0.26
CA HIS A 384 -20.96 9.87 1.06
C HIS A 384 -20.27 8.67 1.71
N GLN A 385 -21.01 7.64 2.11
CA GLN A 385 -20.47 6.38 2.60
C GLN A 385 -19.72 5.61 1.49
N GLU A 386 -20.27 5.56 0.27
CA GLU A 386 -19.57 5.00 -0.91
C GLU A 386 -18.32 5.79 -1.31
N GLN A 387 -18.37 7.13 -1.23
CA GLN A 387 -17.21 8.00 -1.42
C GLN A 387 -16.15 7.70 -0.35
N ALA A 388 -16.52 7.62 0.92
CA ALA A 388 -15.57 7.34 2.01
C ALA A 388 -14.89 5.98 1.83
N ALA A 389 -15.64 4.97 1.35
CA ALA A 389 -15.08 3.68 0.99
C ALA A 389 -14.12 3.78 -0.21
N SER A 390 -14.42 4.60 -1.22
CA SER A 390 -13.56 4.80 -2.40
C SER A 390 -12.28 5.55 -2.07
N ASP A 391 -12.39 6.67 -1.35
CA ASP A 391 -11.29 7.48 -0.80
C ASP A 391 -10.31 6.59 -0.01
N PHE A 392 -10.84 5.63 0.75
CA PHE A 392 -10.07 4.72 1.59
C PHE A 392 -9.48 3.51 0.86
N PHE A 393 -10.33 2.65 0.28
CA PHE A 393 -9.92 1.36 -0.29
C PHE A 393 -9.17 1.50 -1.61
N ILE A 394 -9.39 2.59 -2.37
CA ILE A 394 -8.69 2.84 -3.63
C ILE A 394 -7.48 3.75 -3.40
N PHE A 395 -7.68 4.93 -2.79
CA PHE A 395 -6.62 5.95 -2.76
C PHE A 395 -5.73 5.87 -1.49
N ALA A 396 -6.30 5.94 -0.28
CA ALA A 396 -5.51 5.88 0.96
C ALA A 396 -4.68 4.58 1.06
N GLU A 397 -5.32 3.45 0.75
CA GLU A 397 -4.65 2.14 0.76
C GLU A 397 -3.59 1.99 -0.33
N LEU A 398 -3.73 2.60 -1.52
CA LEU A 398 -2.66 2.64 -2.55
C LEU A 398 -1.42 3.35 -2.00
N LEU A 399 -1.60 4.54 -1.41
CA LEU A 399 -0.50 5.35 -0.87
C LEU A 399 0.21 4.61 0.27
N ALA A 400 -0.56 4.11 1.25
CA ALA A 400 -0.02 3.36 2.37
C ALA A 400 0.76 2.11 1.93
N ASP A 401 0.40 1.51 0.79
CA ASP A 401 1.02 0.31 0.25
C ASP A 401 2.32 0.60 -0.51
N TYR A 402 2.37 1.66 -1.33
CA TYR A 402 3.61 2.10 -1.95
C TYR A 402 4.62 2.69 -0.97
N ILE A 403 4.17 3.37 0.09
CA ILE A 403 5.06 3.79 1.20
C ILE A 403 5.76 2.58 1.84
N ARG A 404 5.05 1.47 2.04
CA ARG A 404 5.66 0.25 2.57
C ARG A 404 6.63 -0.39 1.57
N LEU A 405 6.32 -0.40 0.27
CA LEU A 405 7.24 -0.89 -0.76
C LEU A 405 8.52 -0.05 -0.89
N LEU A 406 8.43 1.28 -0.81
CA LEU A 406 9.62 2.15 -0.78
C LEU A 406 10.49 1.84 0.43
N GLY A 407 9.89 1.57 1.60
CA GLY A 407 10.61 1.06 2.77
C GLY A 407 11.29 -0.30 2.53
N ALA A 408 10.67 -1.21 1.78
CA ALA A 408 11.28 -2.49 1.39
C ALA A 408 12.43 -2.30 0.39
N MET A 409 12.29 -1.36 -0.56
CA MET A 409 13.34 -0.98 -1.50
C MET A 409 14.56 -0.38 -0.79
N ARG A 410 14.36 0.52 0.18
CA ARG A 410 15.44 1.02 1.05
C ARG A 410 16.17 -0.12 1.78
N GLY A 411 15.44 -1.14 2.21
CA GLY A 411 16.02 -2.39 2.75
C GLY A 411 16.92 -3.15 1.77
N CYS A 412 16.71 -3.01 0.46
CA CYS A 412 17.56 -3.60 -0.59
C CYS A 412 18.87 -2.82 -0.77
N PHE A 413 18.82 -1.47 -0.71
CA PHE A 413 20.02 -0.63 -0.64
C PHE A 413 20.85 -0.95 0.63
N ASP A 414 20.22 -1.03 1.80
CA ASP A 414 20.85 -1.46 3.07
C ASP A 414 21.55 -2.83 2.94
N GLN A 415 20.92 -3.79 2.25
CA GLN A 415 21.50 -5.11 2.04
C GLN A 415 22.74 -5.04 1.15
N ARG A 416 22.76 -4.20 0.10
CA ARG A 416 23.95 -3.98 -0.72
C ARG A 416 25.10 -3.38 0.10
N VAL A 417 24.81 -2.42 0.99
CA VAL A 417 25.80 -1.87 1.94
C VAL A 417 26.36 -2.96 2.86
N ARG A 418 25.52 -3.86 3.39
CA ARG A 418 25.98 -5.01 4.20
C ARG A 418 26.83 -6.00 3.42
N ALA A 419 26.52 -6.25 2.14
CA ALA A 419 27.32 -7.11 1.29
C ALA A 419 28.73 -6.52 1.08
N TRP A 420 28.80 -5.21 0.80
CA TRP A 420 30.06 -4.47 0.73
C TRP A 420 30.85 -4.52 2.04
N GLN A 421 30.20 -4.30 3.19
CA GLN A 421 30.84 -4.37 4.50
C GLN A 421 31.48 -5.75 4.75
N ARG A 422 30.77 -6.85 4.46
CA ARG A 422 31.31 -8.23 4.57
C ARG A 422 32.51 -8.47 3.66
N TRP A 423 32.48 -7.94 2.44
CA TRP A 423 33.60 -8.00 1.51
C TRP A 423 34.83 -7.24 2.05
N GLN A 424 34.66 -6.02 2.55
CA GLN A 424 35.75 -5.23 3.15
C GLN A 424 36.30 -5.83 4.44
N GLU A 425 35.45 -6.42 5.29
CA GLU A 425 35.86 -7.17 6.49
C GLU A 425 36.70 -8.41 6.14
N ALA A 426 36.29 -9.15 5.10
CA ALA A 426 37.07 -10.28 4.58
C ALA A 426 38.41 -9.82 3.99
N GLN A 427 38.42 -8.72 3.24
CA GLN A 427 39.65 -8.12 2.68
C GLN A 427 40.62 -7.66 3.77
N SER A 428 40.12 -7.01 4.83
CA SER A 428 40.91 -6.66 6.02
C SER A 428 41.46 -7.90 6.73
N THR A 429 40.68 -8.97 6.79
CA THR A 429 41.09 -10.24 7.40
C THR A 429 42.17 -10.94 6.58
N LEU A 430 42.03 -11.01 5.26
CA LEU A 430 43.03 -11.52 4.33
C LEU A 430 44.36 -10.74 4.46
N GLN A 431 44.31 -9.41 4.53
CA GLN A 431 45.51 -8.59 4.71
C GLN A 431 46.24 -8.92 6.02
N LYS A 432 45.50 -9.10 7.14
CA LYS A 432 46.08 -9.54 8.41
C LYS A 432 46.70 -10.94 8.33
N LYS A 433 46.12 -11.85 7.55
CA LYS A 433 46.69 -13.20 7.32
C LYS A 433 48.00 -13.12 6.53
N ARG A 434 48.07 -12.32 5.47
CA ARG A 434 49.30 -12.03 4.70
C ARG A 434 50.40 -11.41 5.56
N GLU A 435 50.05 -10.49 6.47
CA GLU A 435 51.01 -9.96 7.45
C GLU A 435 51.55 -11.03 8.42
N VAL A 436 50.71 -11.99 8.84
CA VAL A 436 51.12 -13.10 9.71
C VAL A 436 52.03 -14.07 8.97
N GLU A 437 51.75 -14.39 7.71
CA GLU A 437 52.65 -15.18 6.86
C GLU A 437 54.02 -14.49 6.73
N ALA A 438 54.03 -13.19 6.40
CA ALA A 438 55.27 -12.41 6.33
C ALA A 438 56.05 -12.48 7.66
N LYS A 439 55.40 -12.31 8.81
CA LYS A 439 56.04 -12.43 10.14
C LYS A 439 56.58 -13.84 10.39
N LEU A 440 55.92 -14.90 9.90
CA LEU A 440 56.39 -16.29 10.02
C LEU A 440 57.57 -16.62 9.09
N LEU A 441 57.59 -16.05 7.88
CA LEU A 441 58.72 -16.09 6.95
C LEU A 441 59.96 -15.46 7.60
N TRP A 442 59.84 -14.22 8.09
CA TRP A 442 60.92 -13.51 8.78
C TRP A 442 61.39 -14.22 10.07
N ALA A 443 60.49 -14.91 10.78
CA ALA A 443 60.82 -15.70 11.97
C ALA A 443 61.37 -17.11 11.67
N ASN A 444 61.53 -17.49 10.40
CA ASN A 444 62.03 -18.79 9.94
C ASN A 444 61.32 -20.01 10.57
N LYS A 445 59.97 -20.01 10.58
CA LYS A 445 59.13 -21.10 11.15
C LYS A 445 58.38 -21.88 10.06
N PRO A 446 59.03 -22.79 9.31
CA PRO A 446 58.45 -23.43 8.13
C PRO A 446 57.22 -24.30 8.45
N GLU A 447 57.16 -24.95 9.62
CA GLU A 447 56.03 -25.80 10.01
C GLU A 447 54.69 -25.06 10.07
N LYS A 448 54.70 -23.77 10.46
CA LYS A 448 53.49 -22.92 10.54
C LYS A 448 53.26 -22.12 9.27
N LEU A 449 54.24 -22.07 8.37
CA LEU A 449 54.15 -21.32 7.12
C LEU A 449 53.16 -21.94 6.16
N GLN A 450 53.12 -23.27 6.05
CA GLN A 450 52.17 -23.95 5.15
C GLN A 450 50.72 -23.68 5.59
N GLN A 451 50.42 -23.84 6.88
CA GLN A 451 49.11 -23.49 7.44
C GLN A 451 48.71 -22.03 7.14
N ALA A 452 49.65 -21.07 7.29
CA ALA A 452 49.37 -19.67 7.00
C ALA A 452 49.04 -19.43 5.51
N LYS A 453 49.69 -20.16 4.59
CA LYS A 453 49.40 -20.12 3.15
C LYS A 453 48.04 -20.74 2.82
N ASP A 454 47.73 -21.90 3.41
CA ASP A 454 46.44 -22.57 3.21
C ASP A 454 45.29 -21.67 3.69
N GLU A 455 45.45 -21.02 4.86
CA GLU A 455 44.52 -20.02 5.37
C GLU A 455 44.42 -18.79 4.44
N ILE A 456 45.52 -18.31 3.85
CA ILE A 456 45.48 -17.20 2.87
C ILE A 456 44.67 -17.59 1.64
N THR A 457 44.89 -18.78 1.06
CA THR A 457 44.13 -19.24 -0.11
C THR A 457 42.63 -19.41 0.20
N GLU A 458 42.29 -19.88 1.41
CA GLU A 458 40.89 -19.93 1.88
C GLU A 458 40.26 -18.51 1.95
N TRP A 459 40.99 -17.54 2.52
CA TRP A 459 40.51 -16.16 2.62
C TRP A 459 40.49 -15.40 1.28
N GLU A 460 41.40 -15.69 0.35
CA GLU A 460 41.35 -15.20 -1.03
C GLU A 460 40.09 -15.69 -1.74
N SER A 461 39.76 -16.98 -1.63
CA SER A 461 38.51 -17.53 -2.17
C SER A 461 37.27 -16.87 -1.54
N ARG A 462 37.28 -16.56 -0.24
CA ARG A 462 36.18 -15.86 0.44
C ARG A 462 36.02 -14.41 -0.03
N VAL A 463 37.13 -13.67 -0.20
CA VAL A 463 37.10 -12.30 -0.72
C VAL A 463 36.48 -12.28 -2.11
N THR A 464 36.97 -13.12 -3.03
CA THR A 464 36.42 -13.21 -4.39
C THR A 464 34.96 -13.69 -4.42
N GLN A 465 34.53 -14.51 -3.45
CA GLN A 465 33.11 -14.85 -3.31
C GLN A 465 32.27 -13.64 -2.90
N TYR A 466 32.66 -12.90 -1.86
CA TYR A 466 31.89 -11.75 -1.38
C TYR A 466 31.89 -10.56 -2.35
N GLU A 467 32.95 -10.38 -3.14
CA GLU A 467 33.01 -9.45 -4.27
C GLU A 467 31.91 -9.76 -5.29
N ARG A 468 31.85 -11.02 -5.77
CA ARG A 468 30.80 -11.48 -6.69
C ARG A 468 29.39 -11.42 -6.08
N ASP A 469 29.25 -11.67 -4.79
CA ASP A 469 27.97 -11.55 -4.09
C ASP A 469 27.52 -10.08 -4.02
N PHE A 470 28.43 -9.13 -3.77
CA PHE A 470 28.15 -7.69 -3.81
C PHE A 470 27.74 -7.23 -5.21
N ASP A 471 28.48 -7.62 -6.25
CA ASP A 471 28.16 -7.28 -7.65
C ASP A 471 26.79 -7.83 -8.06
N ARG A 472 26.51 -9.10 -7.74
CA ARG A 472 25.22 -9.76 -8.04
C ARG A 472 24.06 -9.06 -7.33
N ILE A 473 24.23 -8.69 -6.06
CA ILE A 473 23.22 -7.91 -5.32
C ILE A 473 23.04 -6.54 -5.99
N GLY A 474 24.11 -5.86 -6.38
CA GLY A 474 24.05 -4.58 -7.10
C GLY A 474 23.24 -4.66 -8.41
N MET A 475 23.50 -5.69 -9.24
CA MET A 475 22.72 -5.94 -10.45
C MET A 475 21.25 -6.24 -10.14
N THR A 476 20.98 -7.04 -9.11
CA THR A 476 19.61 -7.41 -8.71
C THR A 476 18.84 -6.17 -8.24
N VAL A 477 19.42 -5.34 -7.37
CA VAL A 477 18.77 -4.10 -6.90
C VAL A 477 18.47 -3.15 -8.07
N ARG A 478 19.34 -3.04 -9.08
CA ARG A 478 19.08 -2.25 -10.28
C ARG A 478 17.85 -2.74 -11.06
N LYS A 479 17.75 -4.05 -11.32
CA LYS A 479 16.59 -4.67 -11.99
C LYS A 479 15.30 -4.46 -11.18
N GLU A 480 15.38 -4.67 -9.86
CA GLU A 480 14.23 -4.53 -8.97
C GLU A 480 13.70 -3.09 -8.84
N VAL A 481 14.59 -2.08 -8.84
CA VAL A 481 14.20 -0.66 -8.88
C VAL A 481 13.48 -0.33 -10.19
N LEU A 482 14.01 -0.78 -11.33
CA LEU A 482 13.41 -0.58 -12.65
C LEU A 482 12.01 -1.20 -12.72
N ARG A 483 11.89 -2.49 -12.36
CA ARG A 483 10.60 -3.19 -12.29
C ARG A 483 9.61 -2.47 -11.37
N PHE A 484 10.05 -2.04 -10.19
CA PHE A 484 9.20 -1.30 -9.26
C PHE A 484 8.70 0.02 -9.85
N GLU A 485 9.54 0.79 -10.54
CA GLU A 485 9.14 2.06 -11.17
C GLU A 485 8.09 1.84 -12.26
N LYS A 486 8.27 0.79 -13.08
CA LYS A 486 7.32 0.34 -14.12
C LYS A 486 5.97 -0.10 -13.53
N GLU A 487 5.99 -0.95 -12.49
CA GLU A 487 4.78 -1.39 -11.77
C GLU A 487 4.09 -0.22 -11.05
N LYS A 488 4.85 0.67 -10.39
CA LYS A 488 4.34 1.88 -9.72
C LYS A 488 3.59 2.78 -10.71
N ALA A 489 4.18 3.11 -11.85
CA ALA A 489 3.54 3.97 -12.84
C ALA A 489 2.22 3.36 -13.37
N LYS A 490 2.21 2.04 -13.60
CA LYS A 490 1.02 1.28 -14.05
C LYS A 490 -0.09 1.26 -12.99
N ASP A 491 0.24 0.89 -11.76
CA ASP A 491 -0.71 0.76 -10.65
C ASP A 491 -1.31 2.12 -10.26
N PHE A 492 -0.48 3.17 -10.11
CA PHE A 492 -0.97 4.52 -9.81
C PHE A 492 -1.91 5.03 -10.90
N LYS A 493 -1.55 4.88 -12.18
CA LYS A 493 -2.43 5.26 -13.29
C LYS A 493 -3.76 4.51 -13.25
N GLY A 494 -3.72 3.18 -13.06
CA GLY A 494 -4.94 2.36 -13.02
C GLY A 494 -5.86 2.69 -11.86
N GLN A 495 -5.32 2.85 -10.65
CA GLN A 495 -6.13 3.15 -9.46
C GLN A 495 -6.60 4.60 -9.41
N ILE A 496 -5.82 5.58 -9.88
CA ILE A 496 -6.26 6.99 -9.98
C ILE A 496 -7.42 7.12 -10.97
N VAL A 497 -7.33 6.49 -12.15
CA VAL A 497 -8.46 6.49 -13.12
C VAL A 497 -9.70 5.88 -12.48
N LYS A 498 -9.59 4.70 -11.86
CA LYS A 498 -10.70 4.04 -11.15
C LYS A 498 -11.30 4.90 -10.03
N TYR A 499 -10.47 5.64 -9.30
CA TYR A 499 -10.91 6.55 -8.25
C TYR A 499 -11.67 7.76 -8.82
N LEU A 500 -11.15 8.39 -9.88
CA LEU A 500 -11.82 9.50 -10.56
C LEU A 500 -13.14 9.07 -11.21
N ASP A 501 -13.20 7.88 -11.80
CA ASP A 501 -14.45 7.29 -12.33
C ASP A 501 -15.50 7.12 -11.22
N ALA A 502 -15.10 6.62 -10.03
CA ALA A 502 -15.98 6.48 -8.88
C ALA A 502 -16.49 7.84 -8.37
N MET A 503 -15.63 8.85 -8.31
CA MET A 503 -16.01 10.24 -7.99
C MET A 503 -17.03 10.79 -9.01
N LEU A 504 -16.76 10.63 -10.31
CA LEU A 504 -17.65 11.09 -11.39
C LEU A 504 -19.02 10.43 -11.31
N GLN A 505 -19.08 9.11 -11.13
CA GLN A 505 -20.33 8.37 -10.97
C GLN A 505 -21.11 8.75 -9.71
N SER A 506 -20.40 9.16 -8.64
CA SER A 506 -21.03 9.68 -7.43
C SER A 506 -21.65 11.06 -7.68
N GLN A 507 -20.93 11.98 -8.34
CA GLN A 507 -21.46 13.31 -8.70
C GLN A 507 -22.65 13.22 -9.66
N GLN A 508 -22.60 12.33 -10.66
CA GLN A 508 -23.73 12.08 -11.57
C GLN A 508 -24.98 11.53 -10.87
N ARG A 509 -24.83 10.79 -9.76
CA ARG A 509 -25.96 10.34 -8.92
C ARG A 509 -26.49 11.47 -8.04
N LEU A 510 -25.60 12.29 -7.46
CA LEU A 510 -25.98 13.46 -6.66
C LEU A 510 -26.84 14.45 -7.46
N VAL A 511 -26.46 14.77 -8.70
CA VAL A 511 -27.24 15.63 -9.60
C VAL A 511 -28.65 15.08 -9.81
N LYS A 512 -28.77 13.78 -10.12
CA LYS A 512 -30.08 13.12 -10.34
C LYS A 512 -30.98 13.15 -9.10
N PHE A 513 -30.42 13.09 -7.90
CA PHE A 513 -31.19 13.20 -6.66
C PHE A 513 -31.77 14.61 -6.47
N TRP A 514 -30.98 15.66 -6.72
CA TRP A 514 -31.46 17.04 -6.70
C TRP A 514 -32.46 17.35 -7.82
N GLU A 515 -32.23 16.86 -9.04
CA GLU A 515 -33.16 17.01 -10.16
C GLU A 515 -34.53 16.36 -9.88
N ALA A 516 -34.53 15.18 -9.22
CA ALA A 516 -35.75 14.50 -8.81
C ALA A 516 -36.50 15.24 -7.68
N PHE A 517 -35.80 15.95 -6.80
CA PHE A 517 -36.40 16.74 -5.72
C PHE A 517 -36.98 18.09 -6.19
N LEU A 518 -36.37 18.70 -7.22
CA LEU A 518 -36.70 20.04 -7.70
C LEU A 518 -38.21 20.32 -7.96
N PRO A 519 -39.03 19.37 -8.47
CA PRO A 519 -40.47 19.59 -8.63
C PRO A 519 -41.24 19.71 -7.31
N GLU A 520 -40.88 18.92 -6.29
CA GLU A 520 -41.53 18.97 -4.96
C GLU A 520 -41.17 20.29 -4.25
N ALA A 521 -39.91 20.73 -4.35
CA ALA A 521 -39.49 22.05 -3.84
C ALA A 521 -40.25 23.21 -4.51
N LYS A 522 -40.49 23.13 -5.83
CA LYS A 522 -41.29 24.12 -6.58
C LYS A 522 -42.79 24.08 -6.27
N ALA A 523 -43.30 23.01 -5.65
CA ALA A 523 -44.71 22.92 -5.27
C ALA A 523 -45.05 23.65 -3.95
N ILE A 524 -44.05 24.14 -3.22
CA ILE A 524 -44.19 24.92 -1.99
C ILE A 524 -44.17 26.44 -2.26
N ALA A 525 -43.54 26.86 -3.36
CA ALA A 525 -43.28 28.26 -3.73
C ALA A 525 -44.45 28.89 -4.51
#